data_AF-A0A8D9P9G5-F1
#
_entry.id   AF-A0A8D9P9G5-F1
#
_cell.length_a   1.000
_cell.length_b   1.000
_cell.length_c   1.000
_cell.angle_alpha   90.00
_cell.angle_beta   90.00
_cell.angle_gamma   90.00
#
_symmetry.space_group_name_H-M   'P 1'
#
loop_
_entity.id
_entity.type
_entity.pdbx_description
1 polymer ?
#
loop_
_entity_poly.entity_id
_entity_poly.type
_entity_poly.pdbx_seq_one_letter_code
_entity_poly.pdbx_strand_id
1 'polypeptide(L)'
;MKKGFTLAEALSMLSIICIIAAITLPGLNSKHQEMETVLRLRKAYITLNDAYEQGTSMHGSPLEWELCDVSDDATEEDYEGSKNMYNAFGAYIKKKKDCQGKSGCFAEKYLYINGTEWEDNINTAPHRYKIITNDGMSMAFHAYSHDCSKIQEDSDLRPICGLVFVDINGPNKGKNMMGDDLFAFDLTEDGIFPHGAATDTCLHQHCMVAGLHCTKWVIENENKEYLKCKDLSWSGKTKCNK
;
A
#
# COMPACT_ATOMS: atom_id res chain seq x y z
N MET A 1 -27.86 0.53 8.34
CA MET A 1 -27.42 -0.48 9.33
C MET A 1 -25.91 -0.38 9.43
N LYS A 2 -25.34 -0.11 10.60
CA LYS A 2 -23.87 -0.12 10.77
C LYS A 2 -23.42 -1.59 10.68
N LYS A 3 -22.71 -1.97 9.63
CA LYS A 3 -22.03 -3.27 9.58
C LYS A 3 -20.89 -3.21 10.59
N GLY A 4 -20.99 -3.99 11.67
CA GLY A 4 -19.85 -4.23 12.55
C GLY A 4 -18.98 -5.34 11.97
N PHE A 5 -17.69 -5.36 12.34
CA PHE A 5 -16.75 -6.42 11.95
C PHE A 5 -17.35 -7.82 12.10
N THR A 6 -17.10 -8.68 11.12
CA THR A 6 -17.40 -10.09 11.27
C THR A 6 -16.45 -10.71 12.29
N LEU A 7 -16.90 -11.79 12.96
CA LEU A 7 -16.06 -12.53 13.90
C LEU A 7 -14.77 -13.03 13.21
N ALA A 8 -14.86 -13.40 11.94
CA ALA A 8 -13.72 -13.89 11.16
C ALA A 8 -12.66 -12.81 10.91
N GLU A 9 -13.07 -11.58 10.60
CA GLU A 9 -12.15 -10.44 10.41
C GLU A 9 -11.48 -10.03 11.73
N ALA A 10 -12.24 -9.97 12.83
CA ALA A 10 -11.68 -9.65 14.13
C ALA A 10 -10.63 -10.71 14.56
N LEU A 11 -10.91 -12.00 14.31
CA LEU A 11 -9.99 -13.09 14.62
C LEU A 11 -8.73 -13.08 13.74
N SER A 12 -8.84 -12.75 12.45
CA SER A 12 -7.68 -12.68 11.56
C SER A 12 -6.75 -11.53 11.96
N MET A 13 -7.31 -10.37 12.31
CA MET A 13 -6.52 -9.23 12.83
C MET A 13 -5.81 -9.56 14.14
N LEU A 14 -6.51 -10.14 15.11
CA LEU A 14 -5.91 -10.53 16.39
C LEU A 14 -4.77 -11.54 16.18
N SER A 15 -4.98 -12.52 15.30
CA SER A 15 -3.97 -13.53 14.95
C SER A 15 -2.72 -12.88 14.36
N ILE A 16 -2.87 -11.96 13.41
CA ILE A 16 -1.74 -11.26 12.78
C ILE A 16 -0.95 -10.44 13.81
N ILE A 17 -1.64 -9.70 14.69
CA ILE A 17 -0.99 -8.90 15.73
C ILE A 17 -0.20 -9.79 16.69
N CYS A 18 -0.76 -10.91 17.14
CA CYS A 18 -0.08 -11.85 18.02
C CYS A 18 1.16 -12.47 17.37
N ILE A 19 1.07 -12.85 16.09
CA ILE A 19 2.21 -13.43 15.36
C ILE A 19 3.32 -12.40 15.19
N ILE A 20 3.00 -11.16 14.78
CA ILE A 20 4.00 -10.09 14.66
C ILE A 20 4.68 -9.86 16.00
N ALA A 21 3.92 -9.74 17.09
CA ALA A 21 4.47 -9.56 18.43
C ALA A 21 5.45 -10.69 18.81
N ALA A 22 5.15 -11.94 18.46
CA ALA A 22 6.03 -13.09 18.72
C ALA A 22 7.32 -13.09 17.88
N ILE A 23 7.27 -12.58 16.64
CA ILE A 23 8.43 -12.54 15.72
C ILE A 23 9.43 -11.43 16.10
N THR A 24 9.02 -10.41 16.86
CA THR A 24 9.90 -9.28 17.26
C THR A 24 11.06 -9.65 18.21
N LEU A 25 11.28 -10.92 18.54
CA LEU A 25 12.44 -11.38 19.30
C LEU A 25 13.73 -11.24 18.46
N PRO A 26 14.75 -10.47 18.90
CA PRO A 26 15.96 -10.25 18.12
C PRO A 26 16.81 -11.53 18.04
N GLY A 27 16.90 -12.11 16.84
CA GLY A 27 17.74 -13.26 16.52
C GLY A 27 17.65 -13.61 15.03
N LEU A 28 18.70 -13.27 14.27
CA LEU A 28 18.74 -13.29 12.80
C LEU A 28 18.26 -14.61 12.17
N ASN A 29 17.22 -14.51 11.35
CA ASN A 29 17.01 -15.42 10.23
C ASN A 29 16.22 -14.67 9.15
N SER A 30 16.70 -14.64 7.90
CA SER A 30 16.10 -13.90 6.78
C SER A 30 14.62 -14.26 6.56
N LYS A 31 14.27 -15.52 6.86
CA LYS A 31 12.90 -16.02 6.80
C LYS A 31 11.94 -15.32 7.79
N HIS A 32 12.42 -14.92 8.96
CA HIS A 32 11.59 -14.23 9.96
C HIS A 32 11.26 -12.81 9.51
N GLN A 33 12.25 -12.09 8.96
CA GLN A 33 12.03 -10.74 8.42
C GLN A 33 11.05 -10.74 7.26
N GLU A 34 11.14 -11.73 6.36
CA GLU A 34 10.18 -11.88 5.26
C GLU A 34 8.76 -12.13 5.78
N MET A 35 8.61 -13.05 6.73
CA MET A 35 7.31 -13.33 7.34
C MET A 35 6.74 -12.10 8.06
N GLU A 36 7.57 -11.35 8.79
CA GLU A 36 7.15 -10.11 9.43
C GLU A 36 6.63 -9.09 8.41
N THR A 37 7.34 -8.90 7.29
CA THR A 37 6.87 -8.02 6.21
C THR A 37 5.52 -8.47 5.67
N VAL A 38 5.37 -9.75 5.31
CA VAL A 38 4.12 -10.28 4.74
C VAL A 38 2.95 -10.01 5.70
N LEU A 39 3.15 -10.25 6.99
CA LEU A 39 2.12 -10.03 8.00
C LEU A 39 1.79 -8.55 8.21
N ARG A 40 2.79 -7.67 8.23
CA ARG A 40 2.57 -6.22 8.31
C ARG A 40 1.83 -5.68 7.09
N LEU A 41 2.18 -6.15 5.88
CA LEU A 41 1.49 -5.76 4.66
C LEU A 41 0.04 -6.24 4.65
N ARG A 42 -0.23 -7.48 5.10
CA ARG A 42 -1.60 -7.98 5.27
C ARG A 42 -2.40 -7.16 6.27
N LYS A 43 -1.78 -6.78 7.38
CA LYS A 43 -2.41 -5.89 8.35
C LYS A 43 -2.78 -4.53 7.72
N ALA A 44 -1.87 -3.95 6.93
CA ALA A 44 -2.15 -2.72 6.19
C ALA A 44 -3.35 -2.92 5.25
N TYR A 45 -3.37 -4.02 4.50
CA TYR A 45 -4.47 -4.31 3.57
C TYR A 45 -5.83 -4.46 4.29
N ILE A 46 -5.87 -5.16 5.42
CA ILE A 46 -7.09 -5.28 6.24
C ILE A 46 -7.52 -3.92 6.78
N THR A 47 -6.57 -3.10 7.24
CA THR A 47 -6.86 -1.75 7.76
C THR A 47 -7.44 -0.85 6.67
N LEU A 48 -6.92 -0.93 5.44
CA LEU A 48 -7.43 -0.17 4.30
C LEU A 48 -8.83 -0.63 3.87
N ASN A 49 -9.09 -1.95 3.82
CA ASN A 49 -10.42 -2.46 3.49
C ASN A 49 -11.46 -2.05 4.53
N ASP A 50 -11.14 -2.18 5.82
CA ASP A 50 -12.02 -1.73 6.90
C ASP A 50 -12.33 -0.22 6.79
N ALA A 51 -11.30 0.59 6.56
CA ALA A 51 -11.47 2.03 6.37
C ALA A 51 -12.33 2.36 5.13
N TYR A 52 -12.15 1.62 4.03
CA TYR A 52 -12.94 1.76 2.81
C TYR A 52 -14.41 1.37 3.04
N GLU A 53 -14.69 0.27 3.75
CA GLU A 53 -16.06 -0.13 4.09
C GLU A 53 -16.76 0.90 4.99
N GLN A 54 -16.04 1.46 5.95
CA GLN A 54 -16.56 2.55 6.79
C GLN A 54 -16.81 3.81 5.96
N GLY A 55 -15.87 4.16 5.07
CA GLY A 55 -16.00 5.29 4.18
C GLY A 55 -17.21 5.18 3.27
N THR A 56 -17.36 4.05 2.58
CA THR A 56 -18.52 3.80 1.71
C THR A 56 -19.84 3.72 2.47
N SER A 57 -19.83 3.20 3.71
CA SER A 57 -21.02 3.19 4.55
C SER A 57 -21.47 4.60 4.99
N MET A 58 -20.57 5.57 5.05
CA MET A 58 -20.83 6.91 5.58
C MET A 58 -20.96 7.98 4.49
N HIS A 59 -20.23 7.83 3.39
CA HIS A 59 -20.08 8.80 2.31
C HIS A 59 -20.53 8.28 0.94
N GLY A 60 -21.01 7.03 0.87
CA GLY A 60 -21.42 6.41 -0.40
C GLY A 60 -20.25 6.00 -1.29
N SER A 61 -20.50 5.81 -2.58
CA SER A 61 -19.49 5.36 -3.55
C SER A 61 -18.32 6.35 -3.62
N PRO A 62 -17.08 5.92 -3.96
CA PRO A 62 -15.97 6.84 -4.23
C PRO A 62 -16.27 7.97 -5.22
N LEU A 63 -17.23 7.78 -6.13
CA LEU A 63 -17.72 8.81 -7.05
C LEU A 63 -18.41 10.00 -6.34
N GLU A 64 -18.89 9.79 -5.10
CA GLU A 64 -19.55 10.79 -4.26
C GLU A 64 -18.57 11.48 -3.30
N TRP A 65 -17.30 11.07 -3.27
CA TRP A 65 -16.30 11.59 -2.33
C TRP A 65 -15.68 12.93 -2.75
N GLU A 66 -16.22 13.56 -3.80
CA GLU A 66 -15.73 14.85 -4.32
C GLU A 66 -14.23 14.81 -4.64
N LEU A 67 -13.75 13.68 -5.18
CA LEU A 67 -12.38 13.54 -5.63
C LEU A 67 -12.07 14.52 -6.77
N CYS A 68 -10.79 14.86 -6.93
CA CYS A 68 -10.30 15.71 -8.01
C CYS A 68 -9.15 14.98 -8.71
N ASP A 69 -8.96 15.26 -10.00
CA ASP A 69 -7.84 14.72 -10.76
C ASP A 69 -6.55 15.41 -10.30
N VAL A 70 -5.64 14.65 -9.71
CA VAL A 70 -4.35 15.16 -9.24
C VAL A 70 -3.24 14.51 -10.07
N SER A 71 -2.49 15.33 -10.79
CA SER A 71 -1.33 14.86 -11.56
C SER A 71 -0.16 14.53 -10.63
N ASP A 72 0.79 13.71 -11.08
CA ASP A 72 2.01 13.44 -10.29
C ASP A 72 2.95 14.67 -10.25
N ASP A 73 2.84 15.59 -11.21
CA ASP A 73 3.58 16.86 -11.30
C ASP A 73 2.88 18.03 -10.59
N ALA A 74 1.82 17.73 -9.85
CA ALA A 74 0.95 18.68 -9.18
C ALA A 74 1.66 19.62 -8.20
N THR A 75 1.17 20.86 -8.13
CA THR A 75 1.64 21.88 -7.18
C THR A 75 0.85 21.81 -5.85
N GLU A 76 1.13 22.71 -4.90
CA GLU A 76 0.39 22.75 -3.62
C GLU A 76 -1.13 22.96 -3.81
N GLU A 77 -1.58 23.47 -4.96
CA GLU A 77 -2.99 23.72 -5.26
C GLU A 77 -3.79 22.44 -5.56
N ASP A 78 -3.13 21.33 -5.91
CA ASP A 78 -3.79 20.06 -6.31
C ASP A 78 -3.89 19.05 -5.15
N TYR A 79 -3.87 19.54 -3.92
CA TYR A 79 -3.95 18.72 -2.70
C TYR A 79 -5.38 18.25 -2.37
N GLU A 80 -6.41 18.95 -2.87
CA GLU A 80 -7.78 18.78 -2.40
C GLU A 80 -8.37 17.41 -2.73
N GLY A 81 -8.08 16.84 -3.91
CA GLY A 81 -8.54 15.49 -4.27
C GLY A 81 -8.03 14.41 -3.31
N SER A 82 -6.72 14.43 -3.01
CA SER A 82 -6.09 13.51 -2.07
C SER A 82 -6.57 13.71 -0.62
N LYS A 83 -6.88 14.94 -0.24
CA LYS A 83 -7.47 15.26 1.06
C LYS A 83 -8.92 14.80 1.17
N ASN A 84 -9.71 14.93 0.10
CA ASN A 84 -11.08 14.42 0.04
C ASN A 84 -11.10 12.89 0.12
N MET A 85 -10.20 12.23 -0.61
CA MET A 85 -9.94 10.80 -0.48
C MET A 85 -9.62 10.41 0.97
N TYR A 86 -8.71 11.13 1.63
CA TYR A 86 -8.41 10.88 3.04
C TYR A 86 -9.63 11.08 3.95
N ASN A 87 -10.36 12.19 3.80
CA ASN A 87 -11.53 12.49 4.64
C ASN A 87 -12.64 11.45 4.48
N ALA A 88 -12.85 10.97 3.25
CA ALA A 88 -13.92 10.04 2.94
C ALA A 88 -13.66 8.63 3.49
N PHE A 89 -12.41 8.15 3.54
CA PHE A 89 -12.13 6.82 4.10
C PHE A 89 -10.88 6.74 5.00
N GLY A 90 -9.78 7.42 4.64
CA GLY A 90 -8.55 7.44 5.44
C GLY A 90 -8.74 7.95 6.88
N ALA A 91 -9.78 8.77 7.14
CA ALA A 91 -10.13 9.30 8.44
C ALA A 91 -10.53 8.22 9.46
N TYR A 92 -10.98 7.04 9.00
CA TYR A 92 -11.31 5.90 9.86
C TYR A 92 -10.08 5.12 10.33
N ILE A 93 -8.89 5.43 9.78
CA ILE A 93 -7.62 4.81 10.19
C ILE A 93 -7.08 5.53 11.43
N LYS A 94 -6.78 4.75 12.47
CA LYS A 94 -6.20 5.28 13.71
C LYS A 94 -4.77 5.77 13.47
N LYS A 95 -4.59 7.10 13.50
CA LYS A 95 -3.30 7.77 13.28
C LYS A 95 -2.64 8.25 14.57
N LYS A 96 -1.31 8.17 14.59
CA LYS A 96 -0.41 8.76 15.59
C LYS A 96 0.07 10.14 15.17
N LYS A 97 0.30 10.35 13.88
CA LYS A 97 0.76 11.62 13.31
C LYS A 97 -0.01 11.91 12.03
N ASP A 98 -0.39 13.16 11.87
CA ASP A 98 -1.08 13.67 10.68
C ASP A 98 -0.16 14.70 10.00
N CYS A 99 0.39 14.37 8.84
CA CYS A 99 1.28 15.27 8.11
C CYS A 99 0.55 16.04 7.01
N GLN A 100 -0.66 15.63 6.62
CA GLN A 100 -1.39 16.27 5.52
C GLN A 100 -0.52 16.29 4.26
N GLY A 101 -0.48 17.40 3.50
CA GLY A 101 0.42 17.59 2.36
C GLY A 101 1.91 17.75 2.72
N LYS A 102 2.25 17.87 4.01
CA LYS A 102 3.60 18.23 4.46
C LYS A 102 4.50 17.01 4.68
N SER A 103 5.80 17.26 4.80
CA SER A 103 6.80 16.24 5.08
C SER A 103 6.81 15.75 6.53
N GLY A 104 7.53 14.66 6.76
CA GLY A 104 7.80 14.07 8.08
C GLY A 104 6.95 12.85 8.43
N CYS A 105 6.20 12.31 7.46
CA CYS A 105 5.51 11.03 7.61
C CYS A 105 6.19 9.89 6.85
N PHE A 106 7.10 10.17 5.92
CA PHE A 106 7.82 9.19 5.13
C PHE A 106 9.34 9.38 5.27
N ALA A 107 10.13 8.41 4.82
CA ALA A 107 11.58 8.58 4.71
C ALA A 107 11.92 9.64 3.65
N GLU A 108 13.07 10.29 3.78
CA GLU A 108 13.50 11.32 2.82
C GLU A 108 13.70 10.80 1.39
N LYS A 109 13.99 9.50 1.26
CA LYS A 109 14.29 8.83 0.00
C LYS A 109 13.81 7.39 0.02
N TYR A 110 13.38 6.91 -1.14
CA TYR A 110 13.06 5.51 -1.38
C TYR A 110 13.85 4.97 -2.57
N LEU A 111 14.08 3.66 -2.59
CA LEU A 111 14.86 2.98 -3.63
C LEU A 111 13.96 2.01 -4.42
N TYR A 112 14.27 1.83 -5.69
CA TYR A 112 13.85 0.67 -6.45
C TYR A 112 14.58 -0.60 -5.97
N ILE A 113 14.06 -1.79 -6.29
CA ILE A 113 14.71 -3.07 -5.92
C ILE A 113 16.13 -3.20 -6.52
N ASN A 114 16.40 -2.57 -7.66
CA ASN A 114 17.72 -2.54 -8.28
C ASN A 114 18.73 -1.61 -7.55
N GLY A 115 18.29 -0.91 -6.49
CA GLY A 115 19.11 -0.01 -5.67
C GLY A 115 19.21 1.43 -6.17
N THR A 116 18.59 1.77 -7.31
CA THR A 116 18.53 3.16 -7.79
C THR A 116 17.51 3.96 -7.00
N GLU A 117 17.74 5.26 -6.86
CA GLU A 117 16.82 6.17 -6.17
C GLU A 117 15.52 6.29 -6.97
N TRP A 118 14.38 6.19 -6.28
CA TRP A 118 13.09 6.48 -6.89
C TRP A 118 12.91 7.99 -6.97
N GLU A 119 12.60 8.46 -8.18
CA GLU A 119 12.57 9.90 -8.51
C GLU A 119 11.45 10.64 -7.77
N ASP A 120 10.33 9.97 -7.52
CA ASP A 120 9.20 10.55 -6.80
C ASP A 120 9.42 10.49 -5.28
N ASN A 121 9.39 11.66 -4.65
CA ASN A 121 9.59 11.82 -3.22
C ASN A 121 8.25 11.92 -2.49
N ILE A 122 7.71 10.78 -2.03
CA ILE A 122 6.47 10.73 -1.24
C ILE A 122 6.50 11.70 -0.05
N ASN A 123 7.65 11.83 0.63
CA ASN A 123 7.75 12.63 1.84
C ASN A 123 7.43 14.10 1.55
N THR A 124 7.98 14.66 0.48
CA THR A 124 7.81 16.07 0.13
C THR A 124 6.70 16.35 -0.87
N ALA A 125 6.16 15.35 -1.56
CA ALA A 125 5.07 15.50 -2.55
C ALA A 125 3.84 16.20 -1.93
N PRO A 126 3.53 17.46 -2.30
CA PRO A 126 2.49 18.25 -1.64
C PRO A 126 1.08 17.79 -2.00
N HIS A 127 0.94 17.13 -3.15
CA HIS A 127 -0.31 16.65 -3.71
C HIS A 127 -0.83 15.35 -3.06
N ARG A 128 -0.14 14.84 -2.03
CA ARG A 128 -0.51 13.62 -1.29
C ARG A 128 -0.89 13.92 0.15
N TYR A 129 -1.95 13.29 0.64
CA TYR A 129 -2.28 13.33 2.07
C TYR A 129 -1.48 12.25 2.81
N LYS A 130 -0.76 12.60 3.88
CA LYS A 130 0.17 11.67 4.56
C LYS A 130 -0.08 11.55 6.05
N ILE A 131 0.00 10.33 6.58
CA ILE A 131 -0.14 10.03 8.01
C ILE A 131 0.90 9.00 8.48
N ILE A 132 1.10 8.93 9.80
CA ILE A 132 1.67 7.74 10.47
C ILE A 132 0.56 7.13 11.32
N THR A 133 0.30 5.84 11.13
CA THR A 133 -0.70 5.06 11.88
C THR A 133 -0.24 4.81 13.33
N ASN A 134 -1.16 4.40 14.21
CA ASN A 134 -0.83 4.09 15.61
C ASN A 134 0.17 2.94 15.79
N ASP A 135 0.19 1.99 14.86
CA ASP A 135 1.17 0.92 14.79
C ASP A 135 2.45 1.28 14.03
N GLY A 136 2.56 2.54 13.58
CA GLY A 136 3.78 3.12 13.08
C GLY A 136 4.05 2.90 11.60
N MET A 137 3.05 2.51 10.81
CA MET A 137 3.14 2.50 9.34
C MET A 137 2.96 3.92 8.80
N SER A 138 3.58 4.23 7.68
CA SER A 138 3.30 5.47 6.94
C SER A 138 2.31 5.18 5.83
N MET A 139 1.33 6.06 5.64
CA MET A 139 0.37 5.95 4.55
C MET A 139 0.26 7.28 3.82
N ALA A 140 0.32 7.24 2.48
CA ALA A 140 0.10 8.39 1.61
C ALA A 140 -1.08 8.09 0.67
N PHE A 141 -2.04 9.00 0.63
CA PHE A 141 -3.24 8.92 -0.21
C PHE A 141 -3.05 9.87 -1.38
N HIS A 142 -3.24 9.35 -2.59
CA HIS A 142 -3.11 10.08 -3.86
C HIS A 142 -4.36 9.83 -4.70
N ALA A 143 -5.18 10.85 -4.90
CA ALA A 143 -6.31 10.75 -5.84
C ALA A 143 -5.81 10.90 -7.28
N TYR A 144 -6.34 10.15 -8.24
CA TYR A 144 -5.97 10.27 -9.66
C TYR A 144 -7.13 10.71 -10.55
N SER A 145 -8.35 10.32 -10.20
CA SER A 145 -9.49 10.47 -11.08
C SER A 145 -10.76 10.65 -10.25
N HIS A 146 -11.45 11.76 -10.50
CA HIS A 146 -12.71 12.11 -9.86
C HIS A 146 -13.85 11.14 -10.18
N ASP A 147 -13.80 10.53 -11.37
CA ASP A 147 -14.78 9.59 -11.90
C ASP A 147 -14.29 8.12 -11.90
N CYS A 148 -13.18 7.84 -11.20
CA CYS A 148 -12.56 6.52 -11.11
C CYS A 148 -12.24 5.85 -12.46
N SER A 149 -11.98 6.63 -13.50
CA SER A 149 -11.79 6.17 -14.88
C SER A 149 -10.32 5.93 -15.27
N LYS A 150 -9.36 6.29 -14.40
CA LYS A 150 -7.93 6.15 -14.71
C LYS A 150 -7.56 4.67 -14.86
N ILE A 151 -7.01 4.28 -16.02
CA ILE A 151 -6.44 2.95 -16.24
C ILE A 151 -4.92 3.02 -16.04
N GLN A 152 -4.37 2.08 -15.26
CA GLN A 152 -2.93 1.84 -15.19
C GLN A 152 -2.57 0.69 -16.15
N GLU A 153 -1.94 1.03 -17.28
CA GLU A 153 -1.66 0.11 -18.39
C GLU A 153 -0.77 -1.08 -17.99
N ASP A 154 0.12 -0.88 -17.01
CA ASP A 154 1.08 -1.89 -16.55
C ASP A 154 0.58 -2.76 -15.37
N SER A 155 -0.68 -2.58 -14.95
CA SER A 155 -1.32 -3.26 -13.81
C SER A 155 -2.48 -4.17 -14.27
N ASP A 156 -3.42 -4.49 -13.38
CA ASP A 156 -4.61 -5.33 -13.63
C ASP A 156 -5.64 -4.69 -14.61
N LEU A 157 -5.29 -3.58 -15.29
CA LEU A 157 -6.15 -2.78 -16.17
C LEU A 157 -7.49 -2.36 -15.54
N ARG A 158 -7.54 -2.31 -14.21
CA ARG A 158 -8.73 -1.88 -13.44
C ARG A 158 -8.81 -0.35 -13.45
N PRO A 159 -9.99 0.25 -13.68
CA PRO A 159 -10.21 1.68 -13.43
C PRO A 159 -10.00 2.02 -11.95
N ILE A 160 -9.22 3.06 -11.67
CA ILE A 160 -8.89 3.48 -10.31
C ILE A 160 -9.30 4.94 -10.06
N CYS A 161 -9.67 5.22 -8.82
CA CYS A 161 -9.88 6.57 -8.31
C CYS A 161 -8.57 7.17 -7.76
N GLY A 162 -7.64 6.33 -7.31
CA GLY A 162 -6.41 6.77 -6.64
C GLY A 162 -5.51 5.62 -6.20
N LEU A 163 -4.36 5.97 -5.61
CA LEU A 163 -3.40 5.05 -5.00
C LEU A 163 -3.22 5.36 -3.51
N VAL A 164 -2.93 4.30 -2.73
CA VAL A 164 -2.43 4.42 -1.36
C VAL A 164 -1.06 3.77 -1.28
N PHE A 165 -0.03 4.58 -1.03
CA PHE A 165 1.29 4.07 -0.69
C PHE A 165 1.37 3.77 0.80
N VAL A 166 1.97 2.63 1.16
CA VAL A 166 2.14 2.18 2.52
C VAL A 166 3.59 1.77 2.76
N ASP A 167 4.26 2.49 3.65
CA ASP A 167 5.49 2.02 4.30
C ASP A 167 5.10 1.23 5.55
N ILE A 168 5.28 -0.08 5.51
CA ILE A 168 4.76 -1.01 6.52
C ILE A 168 5.57 -1.01 7.83
N ASN A 169 6.75 -0.39 7.85
CA ASN A 169 7.61 -0.33 9.03
C ASN A 169 7.78 1.11 9.55
N GLY A 170 7.39 2.10 8.74
CA GLY A 170 7.33 3.50 9.08
C GLY A 170 8.58 4.26 8.65
N PRO A 171 8.59 5.58 8.83
CA PRO A 171 9.62 6.41 8.23
C PRO A 171 11.00 6.08 8.80
N ASN A 172 11.98 5.96 7.89
CA ASN A 172 13.39 5.72 8.21
C ASN A 172 13.66 4.39 8.92
N LYS A 173 12.84 3.36 8.67
CA LYS A 173 13.11 1.99 9.12
C LYS A 173 13.23 1.04 7.93
N GLY A 174 13.97 -0.04 8.11
CA GLY A 174 14.21 -0.98 7.03
C GLY A 174 15.07 -0.38 5.92
N LYS A 175 14.75 -0.73 4.67
CA LYS A 175 15.52 -0.33 3.50
C LYS A 175 14.91 0.86 2.75
N ASN A 176 13.67 1.25 3.06
CA ASN A 176 12.89 2.23 2.32
C ASN A 176 12.93 1.90 0.81
N MET A 177 12.48 0.69 0.46
CA MET A 177 12.59 0.12 -0.87
C MET A 177 11.24 -0.39 -1.35
N MET A 178 10.91 -0.04 -2.60
CA MET A 178 9.69 -0.50 -3.26
C MET A 178 9.67 -2.02 -3.38
N GLY A 179 8.53 -2.62 -3.06
CA GLY A 179 8.39 -4.06 -3.01
C GLY A 179 9.19 -4.74 -1.89
N ASP A 180 9.84 -4.01 -0.97
CA ASP A 180 10.44 -4.60 0.24
C ASP A 180 9.69 -4.16 1.48
N ASP A 181 9.60 -2.84 1.71
CA ASP A 181 8.85 -2.21 2.81
C ASP A 181 7.90 -1.08 2.36
N LEU A 182 8.06 -0.56 1.14
CA LEU A 182 7.10 0.34 0.50
C LEU A 182 6.23 -0.42 -0.52
N PHE A 183 4.92 -0.34 -0.36
CA PHE A 183 3.92 -1.01 -1.20
C PHE A 183 2.80 -0.06 -1.61
N ALA A 184 2.09 -0.37 -2.68
CA ALA A 184 0.95 0.42 -3.15
C ALA A 184 -0.34 -0.41 -3.19
N PHE A 185 -1.48 0.25 -3.03
CA PHE A 185 -2.83 -0.31 -3.19
C PHE A 185 -3.67 0.61 -4.09
N ASP A 186 -4.44 0.00 -4.98
CA ASP A 186 -5.38 0.68 -5.87
C ASP A 186 -6.70 0.95 -5.14
N LEU A 187 -7.11 2.21 -5.07
CA LEU A 187 -8.48 2.59 -4.72
C LEU A 187 -9.31 2.57 -6.00
N THR A 188 -10.41 1.85 -5.97
CA THR A 188 -11.39 1.75 -7.07
C THR A 188 -12.79 2.01 -6.56
N GLU A 189 -13.75 2.14 -7.47
CA GLU A 189 -15.16 2.27 -7.08
C GLU A 189 -15.61 1.09 -6.21
N ASP A 190 -15.12 -0.12 -6.48
CA ASP A 190 -15.56 -1.37 -5.86
C ASP A 190 -14.77 -1.79 -4.61
N GLY A 191 -13.62 -1.16 -4.34
CA GLY A 191 -12.77 -1.57 -3.22
C GLY A 191 -11.32 -1.13 -3.30
N ILE A 192 -10.55 -1.60 -2.32
CA ILE A 192 -9.10 -1.49 -2.28
C ILE A 192 -8.49 -2.80 -2.76
N PHE A 193 -7.55 -2.72 -3.71
CA PHE A 193 -6.88 -3.90 -4.26
C PHE A 193 -5.35 -3.79 -4.16
N PRO A 194 -4.63 -4.90 -3.95
CA PRO A 194 -3.18 -4.90 -4.05
C PRO A 194 -2.74 -4.41 -5.43
N HIS A 195 -1.85 -3.42 -5.46
CA HIS A 195 -1.37 -2.86 -6.72
C HIS A 195 -0.50 -3.88 -7.49
N GLY A 196 -0.65 -3.90 -8.82
CA GLY A 196 0.00 -4.82 -9.74
C GLY A 196 -0.96 -5.85 -10.37
N ALA A 197 -0.42 -6.73 -11.21
CA ALA A 197 -1.19 -7.76 -11.90
C ALA A 197 -0.69 -9.18 -11.68
N ALA A 198 -1.62 -10.14 -11.68
CA ALA A 198 -1.32 -11.58 -11.57
C ALA A 198 -0.90 -12.17 -12.93
N THR A 199 0.06 -11.51 -13.59
CA THR A 199 0.60 -11.93 -14.89
C THR A 199 2.11 -12.01 -14.84
N ASP A 200 2.68 -12.97 -15.58
CA ASP A 200 4.12 -13.14 -15.65
C ASP A 200 4.79 -11.91 -16.27
N THR A 201 4.14 -11.24 -17.23
CA THR A 201 4.63 -9.98 -17.79
C THR A 201 4.78 -8.90 -16.71
N CYS A 202 3.73 -8.68 -15.90
CA CYS A 202 3.76 -7.69 -14.82
C CYS A 202 4.84 -8.01 -13.78
N LEU A 203 4.95 -9.29 -13.41
CA LEU A 203 5.94 -9.79 -12.48
C LEU A 203 7.37 -9.50 -12.95
N HIS A 204 7.70 -9.90 -14.18
CA HIS A 204 9.07 -9.84 -14.69
C HIS A 204 9.48 -8.42 -15.12
N GLN A 205 8.54 -7.61 -15.63
CA GLN A 205 8.86 -6.27 -16.16
C GLN A 205 8.80 -5.17 -15.09
N HIS A 206 7.90 -5.28 -14.10
CA HIS A 206 7.68 -4.22 -13.11
C HIS A 206 8.09 -4.63 -11.70
N CYS A 207 7.53 -5.73 -11.19
CA CYS A 207 7.84 -6.16 -9.82
C CYS A 207 9.33 -6.54 -9.65
N MET A 208 9.85 -7.46 -10.46
CA MET A 208 11.23 -7.96 -10.30
C MET A 208 12.32 -6.96 -10.70
N VAL A 209 11.98 -5.88 -11.39
CA VAL A 209 12.93 -4.86 -11.87
C VAL A 209 12.94 -3.66 -10.93
N ALA A 210 11.77 -3.07 -10.69
CA ALA A 210 11.61 -1.82 -9.97
C ALA A 210 10.98 -2.01 -8.57
N GLY A 211 10.09 -2.98 -8.40
CA GLY A 211 9.37 -3.23 -7.15
C GLY A 211 7.97 -2.64 -7.06
N LEU A 212 7.57 -1.83 -8.05
CA LEU A 212 6.29 -1.11 -8.08
C LEU A 212 5.06 -2.02 -7.91
N HIS A 213 5.02 -3.14 -8.63
CA HIS A 213 3.82 -3.99 -8.74
C HIS A 213 3.89 -5.26 -7.88
N CYS A 214 4.77 -5.26 -6.88
CA CYS A 214 4.99 -6.46 -6.05
C CYS A 214 3.92 -6.67 -4.98
N THR A 215 3.07 -5.68 -4.66
CA THR A 215 2.06 -5.82 -3.59
C THR A 215 1.18 -7.03 -3.81
N LYS A 216 0.66 -7.21 -5.03
CA LYS A 216 -0.18 -8.36 -5.38
C LYS A 216 0.54 -9.70 -5.18
N TRP A 217 1.81 -9.79 -5.59
CA TRP A 217 2.61 -10.99 -5.36
C TRP A 217 2.72 -11.34 -3.88
N VAL A 218 3.07 -10.36 -3.03
CA VAL A 218 3.27 -10.59 -1.60
C VAL A 218 1.98 -11.03 -0.91
N ILE A 219 0.85 -10.42 -1.26
CA ILE A 219 -0.46 -10.74 -0.66
C ILE A 219 -0.92 -12.16 -1.05
N GLU A 220 -0.77 -12.54 -2.32
CA GLU A 220 -1.27 -13.82 -2.84
C GLU A 220 -0.32 -15.00 -2.59
N ASN A 221 0.99 -14.79 -2.70
CA ASN A 221 1.98 -15.86 -2.54
C ASN A 221 2.61 -15.92 -1.14
N GLU A 222 2.27 -14.96 -0.26
CA GLU A 222 2.75 -14.86 1.12
C GLU A 222 4.28 -14.90 1.25
N ASN A 223 5.00 -14.31 0.29
CA ASN A 223 6.45 -14.33 0.24
C ASN A 223 7.03 -13.13 -0.53
N LYS A 224 8.35 -12.95 -0.41
CA LYS A 224 9.12 -11.95 -1.19
C LYS A 224 10.24 -12.58 -2.01
N GLU A 225 9.98 -13.76 -2.57
CA GLU A 225 11.00 -14.56 -3.27
C GLU A 225 11.54 -13.86 -4.54
N TYR A 226 10.80 -12.91 -5.11
CA TYR A 226 11.28 -12.06 -6.23
C TYR A 226 12.51 -11.22 -5.88
N LEU A 227 12.81 -11.04 -4.58
CA LEU A 227 14.04 -10.41 -4.10
C LEU A 227 15.26 -11.35 -4.17
N LYS A 228 15.04 -12.65 -4.39
CA LYS A 228 16.07 -13.70 -4.31
C LYS A 228 16.34 -14.36 -5.67
N CYS A 229 15.31 -14.63 -6.46
CA CYS A 229 15.45 -15.25 -7.78
C CYS A 229 14.55 -14.60 -8.83
N LYS A 230 14.91 -14.83 -10.10
CA LYS A 230 14.29 -14.20 -11.28
C LYS A 230 13.48 -15.18 -12.14
N ASP A 231 13.40 -16.44 -11.75
CA ASP A 231 12.72 -17.51 -12.50
C ASP A 231 11.34 -17.85 -11.92
N LEU A 232 10.70 -16.88 -11.24
CA LEU A 232 9.37 -17.08 -10.66
C LEU A 232 8.27 -16.79 -11.68
N SER A 233 7.13 -17.46 -11.54
CA SER A 233 5.95 -17.22 -12.35
C SER A 233 4.68 -17.48 -11.56
N TRP A 234 3.61 -16.77 -11.91
CA TRP A 234 2.26 -16.95 -11.36
C TRP A 234 1.67 -18.31 -11.74
N SER A 235 1.98 -18.78 -12.95
CA SER A 235 1.52 -20.07 -13.47
C SER A 235 2.39 -21.26 -13.06
N GLY A 236 3.51 -21.01 -12.36
CA GLY A 236 4.51 -22.04 -12.10
C GLY A 236 5.22 -21.85 -10.78
N LYS A 237 6.48 -21.41 -10.82
CA LYS A 237 7.38 -21.43 -9.67
C LYS A 237 7.16 -20.18 -8.82
N THR A 238 6.66 -20.34 -7.59
CA THR A 238 6.40 -19.21 -6.68
C THR A 238 7.43 -19.07 -5.54
N LYS A 239 8.42 -19.96 -5.47
CA LYS A 239 9.49 -19.96 -4.46
C LYS A 239 10.82 -20.31 -5.07
N CYS A 240 11.91 -19.67 -4.64
CA CYS A 240 13.25 -20.01 -5.09
C CYS A 240 13.64 -21.42 -4.63
N ASN A 241 14.54 -22.05 -5.37
CA ASN A 241 15.11 -23.33 -4.93
C ASN A 241 15.97 -23.08 -3.69
N LYS A 242 15.93 -24.04 -2.75
CA LYS A 242 16.79 -24.01 -1.55
C LYS A 242 18.24 -24.28 -1.88
#